data_AF-A0A8J9ZB26-F1
#
_entry.id   AF-A0A8J9ZB26-F1
#
_cell.length_a   1.000
_cell.length_b   1.000
_cell.length_c   1.000
_cell.angle_alpha   90.00
_cell.angle_beta   90.00
_cell.angle_gamma   90.00
#
_symmetry.space_group_name_H-M   'P 1'
#
loop_
_entity.id
_entity.type
_entity.pdbx_description
1 polymer ?
#
loop_
_entity_poly.entity_id
_entity_poly.type
_entity_poly.pdbx_seq_one_letter_code
_entity_poly.pdbx_strand_id
1 'polypeptide(L)'
;MEFLDLSDNLISSVGAKVFQDLDNLNRLSLSGNNLTDLDSSLFEYTPKLFSIDLSDNQITKISKTLFSDAKRLSQIVLSNNMISTIDDGAFMEQNYTLNIQLNNNQLTSINKNTFKSSGKEGISTLTLNDNNITSIEAGSFDHAKYLRTLDLSHNELTTVPAGLMSESVSLTLVSFEFNKLQSFPKGVFGTTTRVETLNLANNQLTEVGEGALDVYYLQEVDLSYNMLTEISFSGLKEVQTISLNNNKLKAPPTGLNDASFLMTLDLYDNMMDDIPANAFQGLERLTRLNLANALKENGTLNAQAFCNLPSLQSLVLDEDHLQSIPTDALNCLSNLTSLTLSYNQIENVTTDFGKSANLSALFLKGNSISMVPTNMLTSYVNLSRIDMTSNSITHLSSESFPNTKLTNLDLESNRISFIESGAFVGLSSLETVNLANNLASYLPGNIFSGFKNLSKVSLENNPWACNCLMKDFAQWLNMSSPMLEIEVECRAPSKNFGKKLRDVSVDELTCDDCKPQTSAPKIDQSGGQVQGTVGKDTMLTCNVTACPQAEVFWTIPQSPGVELSKYSYQYNRFRVNYDNGALTVANTMASDAGEYHCKALNGLGSDSKVVKLTVT
;
A
#
# COMPACT_ATOMS: atom_id res chain seq x y z
N MET A 1 1.99 48.10 -28.67
CA MET A 1 2.62 46.85 -28.22
C MET A 1 1.84 46.35 -27.02
N GLU A 2 1.27 45.14 -27.09
CA GLU A 2 0.46 44.57 -26.00
C GLU A 2 1.24 43.59 -25.13
N PHE A 3 2.23 42.92 -25.70
CA PHE A 3 3.14 42.02 -25.01
C PHE A 3 4.57 42.48 -25.25
N LEU A 4 5.36 42.54 -24.18
CA LEU A 4 6.79 42.79 -24.21
C LEU A 4 7.48 41.68 -23.43
N ASP A 5 8.39 40.99 -24.09
CA ASP A 5 9.19 39.91 -23.51
C ASP A 5 10.66 40.32 -23.53
N LEU A 6 11.24 40.47 -22.34
CA LEU A 6 12.64 40.79 -22.10
C LEU A 6 13.30 39.71 -21.23
N SER A 7 12.70 38.52 -21.15
CA SER A 7 13.19 37.40 -20.34
C SER A 7 14.54 36.86 -20.82
N ASP A 8 15.25 36.16 -19.93
CA ASP A 8 16.51 35.46 -20.23
C ASP A 8 17.59 36.34 -20.86
N ASN A 9 17.75 37.54 -20.30
CA ASN A 9 18.76 38.51 -20.71
C ASN A 9 19.74 38.80 -19.56
N LEU A 10 20.60 39.80 -19.72
CA LEU A 10 21.58 40.23 -18.71
C LEU A 10 21.22 41.59 -18.11
N ILE A 11 19.92 41.94 -18.07
CA ILE A 11 19.46 43.24 -17.59
C ILE A 11 19.70 43.33 -16.08
N SER A 12 20.57 44.25 -15.66
CA SER A 12 20.89 44.48 -14.25
C SER A 12 20.08 45.60 -13.60
N SER A 13 19.45 46.46 -14.40
CA SER A 13 18.59 47.54 -13.90
C SER A 13 17.59 48.00 -14.95
N VAL A 14 16.44 48.48 -14.48
CA VAL A 14 15.42 49.14 -15.30
C VAL A 14 15.09 50.49 -14.67
N GLY A 15 15.16 51.55 -15.47
CA GLY A 15 14.97 52.92 -14.99
C GLY A 15 13.51 53.26 -14.67
N ALA A 16 13.33 54.33 -13.89
CA ALA A 16 12.03 54.95 -13.60
C ALA A 16 11.21 55.18 -14.88
N LYS A 17 9.91 54.86 -14.83
CA LYS A 17 8.91 55.15 -15.89
C LYS A 17 9.27 54.69 -17.30
N VAL A 18 10.17 53.71 -17.46
CA VAL A 18 10.66 53.31 -18.80
C VAL A 18 9.55 52.80 -19.74
N PHE A 19 8.44 52.34 -19.17
CA PHE A 19 7.30 51.79 -19.90
C PHE A 19 6.15 52.78 -20.10
N GLN A 20 6.30 54.06 -19.71
CA GLN A 20 5.21 55.04 -19.68
C GLN A 20 4.55 55.28 -21.05
N ASP A 21 5.30 55.18 -22.15
CA ASP A 21 4.80 55.43 -23.51
C ASP A 21 4.19 54.17 -24.16
N LEU A 22 4.14 53.04 -23.42
CA LEU A 22 3.55 51.78 -23.89
C LEU A 22 2.08 51.66 -23.49
N ASP A 23 1.24 52.58 -23.97
CA ASP A 23 -0.19 52.72 -23.60
C ASP A 23 -1.06 51.46 -23.72
N ASN A 24 -0.60 50.47 -24.51
CA ASN A 24 -1.31 49.21 -24.75
C ASN A 24 -0.68 48.01 -24.05
N LEU A 25 0.42 48.19 -23.30
CA LEU A 25 1.12 47.09 -22.65
C LEU A 25 0.19 46.39 -21.67
N ASN A 26 -0.01 45.10 -21.91
CA ASN A 26 -0.89 44.22 -21.15
C ASN A 26 -0.10 43.14 -20.40
N ARG A 27 0.97 42.64 -21.02
CA ARG A 27 1.84 41.61 -20.45
C ARG A 27 3.30 42.01 -20.59
N LEU A 28 4.05 41.88 -19.50
CA LEU A 28 5.48 42.17 -19.45
C LEU A 28 6.21 40.99 -18.82
N SER A 29 7.26 40.50 -19.48
CA SER A 29 8.21 39.57 -18.88
C SER A 29 9.60 40.18 -18.78
N LEU A 30 10.17 40.11 -17.58
CA LEU A 30 11.54 40.47 -17.23
C LEU A 30 12.23 39.31 -16.49
N SER A 31 11.68 38.09 -16.58
CA SER A 31 12.22 36.93 -15.85
C SER A 31 13.61 36.50 -16.34
N GLY A 32 14.37 35.77 -15.53
CA GLY A 32 15.68 35.26 -15.94
C GLY A 32 16.71 36.36 -16.22
N ASN A 33 16.72 37.42 -15.42
CA ASN A 33 17.62 38.56 -15.55
C ASN A 33 18.45 38.76 -14.26
N ASN A 34 19.19 39.87 -14.16
CA ASN A 34 20.04 40.22 -13.02
C ASN A 34 19.51 41.43 -12.23
N LEU A 35 18.19 41.63 -12.17
CA LEU A 35 17.59 42.78 -11.49
C LEU A 35 17.72 42.64 -9.97
N THR A 36 18.29 43.64 -9.29
CA THR A 36 18.43 43.66 -7.82
C THR A 36 17.45 44.59 -7.13
N ASP A 37 17.27 45.79 -7.70
CA ASP A 37 16.42 46.84 -7.18
C ASP A 37 15.45 47.30 -8.27
N LEU A 38 14.19 47.47 -7.90
CA LEU A 38 13.16 48.00 -8.77
C LEU A 38 12.86 49.44 -8.37
N ASP A 39 12.97 50.36 -9.33
CA ASP A 39 12.56 51.74 -9.11
C ASP A 39 11.08 51.78 -8.71
N SER A 40 10.75 52.56 -7.69
CA SER A 40 9.41 52.59 -7.11
C SER A 40 8.35 53.22 -8.03
N SER A 41 8.77 53.81 -9.16
CA SER A 41 7.94 54.37 -10.23
C SER A 41 8.03 53.58 -11.55
N LEU A 42 8.60 52.36 -11.52
CA LEU A 42 8.85 51.56 -12.73
C LEU A 42 7.59 51.34 -13.60
N PHE A 43 6.44 51.12 -12.97
CA PHE A 43 5.15 50.88 -13.64
C PHE A 43 4.20 52.08 -13.60
N GLU A 44 4.71 53.28 -13.29
CA GLU A 44 3.92 54.50 -13.39
C GLU A 44 3.44 54.69 -14.84
N TYR A 45 2.19 55.12 -15.02
CA TYR A 45 1.54 55.26 -16.33
C TYR A 45 1.38 53.97 -17.15
N THR A 46 1.24 52.79 -16.50
CA THR A 46 0.94 51.51 -17.19
C THR A 46 -0.47 50.95 -16.88
N PRO A 47 -1.55 51.70 -17.13
CA PRO A 47 -2.89 51.37 -16.63
C PRO A 47 -3.52 50.11 -17.24
N LYS A 48 -2.97 49.58 -18.34
CA LYS A 48 -3.45 48.37 -19.02
C LYS A 48 -2.69 47.10 -18.65
N LEU A 49 -1.61 47.21 -17.88
CA LEU A 49 -0.80 46.08 -17.48
C LEU A 49 -1.64 45.12 -16.62
N PHE A 50 -1.69 43.87 -17.05
CA PHE A 50 -2.55 42.82 -16.49
C PHE A 50 -1.72 41.68 -15.89
N SER A 51 -0.57 41.36 -16.48
CA SER A 51 0.33 40.33 -15.98
C SER A 51 1.77 40.79 -16.08
N ILE A 52 2.52 40.53 -15.02
CA ILE A 52 3.96 40.78 -14.97
C ILE A 52 4.69 39.55 -14.45
N ASP A 53 5.79 39.24 -15.13
CA ASP A 53 6.75 38.23 -14.72
C ASP A 53 8.11 38.88 -14.41
N LEU A 54 8.54 38.74 -13.15
CA LEU A 54 9.79 39.22 -12.59
C LEU A 54 10.55 38.05 -11.91
N SER A 55 10.20 36.80 -12.23
CA SER A 55 10.84 35.63 -11.62
C SER A 55 12.32 35.52 -11.96
N ASP A 56 13.05 34.69 -11.22
CA ASP A 56 14.43 34.31 -11.57
C ASP A 56 15.33 35.54 -11.75
N ASN A 57 15.28 36.42 -10.76
CA ASN A 57 16.07 37.64 -10.65
C ASN A 57 16.74 37.69 -9.26
N GLN A 58 17.25 38.86 -8.87
CA GLN A 58 17.95 39.08 -7.62
C GLN A 58 17.23 40.14 -6.75
N ILE A 59 15.92 40.30 -6.94
CA ILE A 59 15.13 41.36 -6.32
C ILE A 59 15.08 41.15 -4.81
N THR A 60 15.37 42.19 -4.02
CA THR A 60 15.46 42.07 -2.56
C THR A 60 14.25 42.65 -1.80
N LYS A 61 13.52 43.57 -2.43
CA LYS A 61 12.42 44.30 -1.80
C LYS A 61 11.33 44.68 -2.79
N ILE A 62 10.08 44.64 -2.33
CA ILE A 62 8.92 45.23 -3.02
C ILE A 62 8.46 46.49 -2.29
N SER A 63 8.49 47.62 -2.99
CA SER A 63 8.07 48.90 -2.43
C SER A 63 6.56 49.13 -2.57
N LYS A 64 6.00 49.94 -1.68
CA LYS A 64 4.55 50.23 -1.63
C LYS A 64 4.00 50.78 -2.96
N THR A 65 4.79 51.61 -3.65
CA THR A 65 4.32 52.32 -4.85
C THR A 65 4.62 51.58 -6.15
N LEU A 66 5.37 50.48 -6.12
CA LEU A 66 5.81 49.78 -7.32
C LEU A 66 4.65 49.46 -8.27
N PHE A 67 3.51 49.01 -7.74
CA PHE A 67 2.34 48.57 -8.52
C PHE A 67 1.15 49.53 -8.44
N SER A 68 1.29 50.74 -7.88
CA SER A 68 0.14 51.60 -7.54
C SER A 68 -0.71 52.06 -8.75
N ASP A 69 -0.06 52.26 -9.90
CA ASP A 69 -0.71 52.72 -11.13
C ASP A 69 -1.16 51.57 -12.04
N ALA A 70 -0.59 50.37 -11.85
CA ALA A 70 -0.91 49.16 -12.60
C ALA A 70 -2.18 48.48 -12.04
N LYS A 71 -3.28 49.23 -11.96
CA LYS A 71 -4.53 48.85 -11.28
C LYS A 71 -5.26 47.66 -11.91
N ARG A 72 -4.87 47.24 -13.11
CA ARG A 72 -5.41 46.08 -13.83
C ARG A 72 -4.62 44.80 -13.61
N LEU A 73 -3.54 44.84 -12.84
CA LEU A 73 -2.75 43.65 -12.53
C LEU A 73 -3.63 42.58 -11.89
N SER A 74 -3.53 41.38 -12.47
CA SER A 74 -4.21 40.17 -12.04
C SER A 74 -3.22 39.02 -11.81
N GLN A 75 -2.00 39.13 -12.35
CA GLN A 75 -0.93 38.17 -12.13
C GLN A 75 0.39 38.90 -11.87
N ILE A 76 1.04 38.56 -10.76
CA ILE A 76 2.37 39.04 -10.39
C ILE A 76 3.21 37.80 -10.06
N VAL A 77 4.21 37.53 -10.88
CA VAL A 77 5.17 36.44 -10.65
C VAL A 77 6.49 37.05 -10.15
N LEU A 78 6.87 36.70 -8.92
CA LEU A 78 8.07 37.17 -8.22
C LEU A 78 8.88 36.00 -7.65
N SER A 79 8.61 34.78 -8.12
CA SER A 79 9.26 33.56 -7.65
C SER A 79 10.76 33.55 -7.91
N ASN A 80 11.52 32.76 -7.15
CA ASN A 80 12.97 32.60 -7.32
C ASN A 80 13.72 33.95 -7.32
N ASN A 81 13.55 34.71 -6.24
CA ASN A 81 14.24 35.98 -6.02
C ASN A 81 14.87 36.00 -4.62
N MET A 82 15.36 37.16 -4.17
CA MET A 82 15.92 37.35 -2.82
C MET A 82 15.02 38.26 -1.96
N ILE A 83 13.70 38.25 -2.21
CA ILE A 83 12.78 39.18 -1.57
C ILE A 83 12.69 38.85 -0.08
N SER A 84 13.20 39.77 0.75
CA SER A 84 13.16 39.66 2.20
C SER A 84 12.15 40.61 2.84
N THR A 85 11.73 41.65 2.10
CA THR A 85 10.79 42.66 2.60
C THR A 85 9.77 43.09 1.54
N ILE A 86 8.53 43.23 1.98
CA ILE A 86 7.42 43.80 1.20
C ILE A 86 6.84 44.94 2.05
N ASP A 87 6.83 46.16 1.51
CA ASP A 87 6.25 47.30 2.22
C ASP A 87 4.73 47.12 2.38
N ASP A 88 4.20 47.57 3.52
CA ASP A 88 2.78 47.56 3.83
C ASP A 88 1.93 48.21 2.71
N GLY A 89 0.99 47.43 2.16
CA GLY A 89 0.08 47.88 1.11
C GLY A 89 0.68 47.92 -0.30
N ALA A 90 1.77 47.21 -0.58
CA ALA A 90 2.32 47.06 -1.93
C ALA A 90 1.29 46.53 -2.96
N PHE A 91 0.28 45.79 -2.51
CA PHE A 91 -0.80 45.22 -3.34
C PHE A 91 -2.18 45.86 -3.07
N MET A 92 -2.18 47.14 -2.64
CA MET A 92 -3.41 47.81 -2.22
C MET A 92 -4.30 48.26 -3.39
N GLU A 93 -3.72 48.73 -4.49
CA GLU A 93 -4.41 49.49 -5.55
C GLU A 93 -4.93 48.63 -6.74
N GLN A 94 -4.86 47.31 -6.64
CA GLN A 94 -5.32 46.40 -7.71
C GLN A 94 -6.85 46.25 -7.69
N ASN A 95 -7.48 46.42 -8.85
CA ASN A 95 -8.94 46.40 -9.00
C ASN A 95 -9.51 45.02 -9.38
N TYR A 96 -8.65 44.07 -9.78
CA TYR A 96 -9.03 42.76 -10.29
C TYR A 96 -8.54 41.66 -9.34
N THR A 97 -9.06 40.45 -9.53
CA THR A 97 -8.58 39.25 -8.86
C THR A 97 -7.08 39.12 -9.05
N LEU A 98 -6.33 39.05 -7.95
CA LEU A 98 -4.88 39.02 -7.97
C LEU A 98 -4.33 37.64 -7.61
N ASN A 99 -3.41 37.15 -8.43
CA ASN A 99 -2.63 35.95 -8.20
C ASN A 99 -1.18 36.36 -8.00
N ILE A 100 -0.63 36.07 -6.83
CA ILE A 100 0.72 36.47 -6.45
C ILE A 100 1.55 35.22 -6.21
N GLN A 101 2.65 35.11 -6.96
CA GLN A 101 3.62 34.04 -6.76
C GLN A 101 4.89 34.62 -6.12
N LEU A 102 5.16 34.24 -4.88
CA LEU A 102 6.30 34.68 -4.07
C LEU A 102 7.14 33.51 -3.57
N ASN A 103 6.94 32.32 -4.15
CA ASN A 103 7.67 31.13 -3.73
C ASN A 103 9.18 31.23 -4.01
N ASN A 104 9.98 30.54 -3.21
CA ASN A 104 11.45 30.55 -3.30
C ASN A 104 12.02 31.98 -3.19
N ASN A 105 11.79 32.59 -2.02
CA ASN A 105 12.26 33.93 -1.64
C ASN A 105 12.80 33.89 -0.20
N GLN A 106 13.02 35.05 0.43
CA GLN A 106 13.66 35.17 1.74
C GLN A 106 12.77 35.88 2.77
N LEU A 107 11.44 35.81 2.62
CA LEU A 107 10.52 36.43 3.57
C LEU A 107 10.63 35.74 4.93
N THR A 108 10.73 36.52 6.00
CA THR A 108 10.88 35.98 7.37
C THR A 108 9.65 36.12 8.25
N SER A 109 8.72 37.01 7.90
CA SER A 109 7.51 37.27 8.68
C SER A 109 6.42 37.91 7.83
N ILE A 110 5.16 37.70 8.20
CA ILE A 110 4.00 38.33 7.56
C ILE A 110 3.20 39.10 8.62
N ASN A 111 2.88 40.36 8.31
CA ASN A 111 2.08 41.22 9.15
C ASN A 111 0.68 41.48 8.54
N LYS A 112 -0.22 42.08 9.32
CA LYS A 112 -1.62 42.32 8.90
C LYS A 112 -1.82 43.20 7.65
N ASN A 113 -0.80 43.94 7.24
CA ASN A 113 -0.84 44.88 6.12
C ASN A 113 -0.03 44.40 4.90
N THR A 114 0.78 43.34 5.03
CA THR A 114 1.66 42.86 3.95
C THR A 114 0.86 42.51 2.69
N PHE A 115 -0.24 41.77 2.83
CA PHE A 115 -1.11 41.34 1.71
C PHE A 115 -2.47 42.04 1.70
N LYS A 116 -2.53 43.26 2.25
CA LYS A 116 -3.76 44.04 2.24
C LYS A 116 -4.08 44.54 0.83
N SER A 117 -5.27 44.19 0.34
CA SER A 117 -5.80 44.69 -0.93
C SER A 117 -7.11 45.47 -0.73
N SER A 118 -7.34 46.51 -1.52
CA SER A 118 -8.60 47.27 -1.55
C SER A 118 -9.54 46.87 -2.70
N GLY A 119 -9.06 46.01 -3.61
CA GLY A 119 -9.81 45.55 -4.77
C GLY A 119 -11.07 44.78 -4.40
N LYS A 120 -12.14 44.97 -5.17
CA LYS A 120 -13.42 44.27 -4.96
C LYS A 120 -13.31 42.75 -5.06
N GLU A 121 -12.33 42.25 -5.81
CA GLU A 121 -12.06 40.82 -5.98
C GLU A 121 -10.87 40.32 -5.14
N GLY A 122 -10.00 41.22 -4.67
CA GLY A 122 -8.87 40.91 -3.78
C GLY A 122 -7.88 39.87 -4.32
N ILE A 123 -7.15 39.23 -3.41
CA ILE A 123 -6.20 38.15 -3.72
C ILE A 123 -6.95 36.81 -3.75
N SER A 124 -6.75 36.03 -4.81
CA SER A 124 -7.34 34.68 -4.94
C SER A 124 -6.32 33.55 -4.79
N THR A 125 -5.09 33.75 -5.24
CA THR A 125 -4.00 32.78 -5.04
C THR A 125 -2.77 33.51 -4.50
N LEU A 126 -2.21 32.96 -3.43
CA LEU A 126 -0.99 33.45 -2.81
C LEU A 126 -0.07 32.27 -2.51
N THR A 127 1.05 32.17 -3.24
CA THR A 127 2.08 31.16 -2.97
C THR A 127 3.26 31.81 -2.26
N LEU A 128 3.54 31.30 -1.06
CA LEU A 128 4.60 31.75 -0.16
C LEU A 128 5.52 30.60 0.24
N ASN A 129 5.40 29.45 -0.43
CA ASN A 129 6.21 28.29 -0.14
C ASN A 129 7.69 28.53 -0.42
N ASP A 130 8.56 27.76 0.21
CA ASP A 130 10.01 27.89 0.07
C ASP A 130 10.48 29.31 0.44
N ASN A 131 10.05 29.80 1.60
CA ASN A 131 10.56 31.03 2.20
C ASN A 131 11.16 30.70 3.59
N ASN A 132 11.53 31.73 4.34
CA ASN A 132 12.06 31.58 5.70
C ASN A 132 11.09 32.11 6.75
N ILE A 133 9.77 32.00 6.51
CA ILE A 133 8.75 32.63 7.35
C ILE A 133 8.73 31.93 8.70
N THR A 134 9.01 32.68 9.76
CA THR A 134 9.05 32.18 11.15
C THR A 134 7.80 32.56 11.94
N SER A 135 7.11 33.64 11.55
CA SER A 135 5.91 34.12 12.24
C SER A 135 4.92 34.82 11.30
N ILE A 136 3.64 34.73 11.65
CA ILE A 136 2.54 35.41 10.97
C ILE A 136 1.67 36.09 12.03
N GLU A 137 1.27 37.35 11.82
CA GLU A 137 0.32 38.03 12.69
C GLU A 137 -1.11 37.53 12.48
N ALA A 138 -1.93 37.53 13.54
CA ALA A 138 -3.36 37.26 13.42
C ALA A 138 -4.04 38.27 12.47
N GLY A 139 -4.99 37.80 11.66
CA GLY A 139 -5.71 38.60 10.68
C GLY A 139 -4.89 38.98 9.43
N SER A 140 -3.70 38.41 9.23
CA SER A 140 -2.86 38.70 8.05
C SER A 140 -3.53 38.44 6.70
N PHE A 141 -4.56 37.60 6.68
CA PHE A 141 -5.30 37.26 5.47
C PHE A 141 -6.78 37.66 5.51
N ASP A 142 -7.23 38.42 6.52
CA ASP A 142 -8.66 38.83 6.64
C ASP A 142 -9.12 39.77 5.50
N HIS A 143 -8.19 40.49 4.88
CA HIS A 143 -8.49 41.32 3.72
C HIS A 143 -8.53 40.53 2.39
N ALA A 144 -8.07 39.27 2.38
CA ALA A 144 -8.10 38.39 1.23
C ALA A 144 -9.37 37.51 1.25
N LYS A 145 -10.55 38.16 1.25
CA LYS A 145 -11.84 37.47 1.43
C LYS A 145 -12.10 36.35 0.42
N TYR A 146 -11.58 36.51 -0.81
CA TYR A 146 -11.76 35.60 -1.93
C TYR A 146 -10.54 34.68 -2.17
N LEU A 147 -9.65 34.58 -1.18
CA LEU A 147 -8.53 33.66 -1.22
C LEU A 147 -9.05 32.24 -1.39
N ARG A 148 -8.56 31.56 -2.42
CA ARG A 148 -8.85 30.16 -2.78
C ARG A 148 -7.69 29.25 -2.45
N THR A 149 -6.47 29.75 -2.65
CA THR A 149 -5.25 28.99 -2.42
C THR A 149 -4.28 29.82 -1.61
N LEU A 150 -3.90 29.30 -0.45
CA LEU A 150 -2.82 29.80 0.38
C LEU A 150 -1.80 28.68 0.58
N ASP A 151 -0.61 28.86 0.03
CA ASP A 151 0.49 27.92 0.21
C ASP A 151 1.58 28.55 1.08
N LEU A 152 1.69 28.07 2.32
CA LEU A 152 2.73 28.42 3.30
C LEU A 152 3.67 27.25 3.54
N SER A 153 3.69 26.25 2.65
CA SER A 153 4.54 25.07 2.83
C SER A 153 6.04 25.40 2.78
N HIS A 154 6.90 24.51 3.24
CA HIS A 154 8.36 24.70 3.17
C HIS A 154 8.81 26.05 3.76
N ASN A 155 8.41 26.31 5.00
CA ASN A 155 8.77 27.50 5.75
C ASN A 155 9.26 27.10 7.16
N GLU A 156 9.43 28.08 8.03
CA GLU A 156 10.04 27.93 9.34
C GLU A 156 9.05 28.20 10.47
N LEU A 157 7.74 28.07 10.21
CA LEU A 157 6.69 28.38 11.17
C LEU A 157 6.72 27.40 12.33
N THR A 158 6.78 27.92 13.56
CA THR A 158 6.67 27.10 14.78
C THR A 158 5.25 27.08 15.34
N THR A 159 4.43 28.07 15.00
CA THR A 159 3.05 28.22 15.46
C THR A 159 2.18 28.88 14.38
N VAL A 160 0.87 28.65 14.45
CA VAL A 160 -0.13 29.36 13.65
C VAL A 160 -1.03 30.14 14.62
N PRO A 161 -1.21 31.47 14.46
CA PRO A 161 -2.07 32.23 15.37
C PRO A 161 -3.56 31.90 15.16
N ALA A 162 -4.33 31.92 16.25
CA ALA A 162 -5.78 31.99 16.14
C ALA A 162 -6.20 33.30 15.45
N GLY A 163 -7.26 33.24 14.67
CA GLY A 163 -7.79 34.34 13.88
C GLY A 163 -6.94 34.71 12.66
N LEU A 164 -6.09 33.80 12.17
CA LEU A 164 -5.26 34.03 10.98
C LEU A 164 -6.10 34.38 9.74
N MET A 165 -7.23 33.68 9.58
CA MET A 165 -8.15 33.77 8.44
C MET A 165 -9.61 33.79 8.93
N SER A 166 -9.98 34.81 9.69
CA SER A 166 -11.33 34.92 10.28
C SER A 166 -12.39 35.35 9.27
N GLU A 167 -11.98 36.10 8.24
CA GLU A 167 -12.90 36.74 7.26
C GLU A 167 -12.82 36.12 5.85
N SER A 168 -11.99 35.09 5.66
CA SER A 168 -11.90 34.37 4.39
C SER A 168 -13.14 33.49 4.17
N VAL A 169 -13.71 33.47 2.95
CA VAL A 169 -14.97 32.77 2.68
C VAL A 169 -14.92 31.78 1.52
N SER A 170 -13.78 31.64 0.85
CA SER A 170 -13.68 30.87 -0.41
C SER A 170 -12.44 29.99 -0.52
N LEU A 171 -11.82 29.61 0.60
CA LEU A 171 -10.63 28.76 0.56
C LEU A 171 -10.99 27.37 0.02
N THR A 172 -10.15 26.92 -0.91
CA THR A 172 -10.12 25.55 -1.39
C THR A 172 -8.95 24.84 -0.74
N LEU A 173 -7.74 25.40 -0.85
CA LEU A 173 -6.52 24.79 -0.34
C LEU A 173 -5.79 25.73 0.64
N VAL A 174 -5.45 25.20 1.81
CA VAL A 174 -4.51 25.81 2.74
C VAL A 174 -3.44 24.78 3.09
N SER A 175 -2.18 25.09 2.78
CA SER A 175 -1.04 24.22 3.12
C SER A 175 -0.10 24.90 4.10
N PHE A 176 0.23 24.19 5.18
CA PHE A 176 1.30 24.47 6.11
C PHE A 176 2.35 23.35 6.12
N GLU A 177 2.38 22.53 5.08
CA GLU A 177 3.27 21.37 4.99
C GLU A 177 4.76 21.75 5.15
N PHE A 178 5.61 20.87 5.67
CA PHE A 178 7.05 21.12 5.78
C PHE A 178 7.36 22.43 6.55
N ASN A 179 6.74 22.57 7.72
CA ASN A 179 7.05 23.61 8.70
C ASN A 179 7.53 22.96 10.01
N LYS A 180 7.57 23.72 11.09
CA LYS A 180 8.01 23.29 12.42
C LYS A 180 6.88 23.42 13.45
N LEU A 181 5.62 23.31 13.01
CA LEU A 181 4.46 23.49 13.86
C LEU A 181 4.43 22.42 14.96
N GLN A 182 4.35 22.83 16.22
CA GLN A 182 4.25 21.92 17.36
C GLN A 182 2.80 21.65 17.78
N SER A 183 1.91 22.60 17.51
CA SER A 183 0.47 22.46 17.73
C SER A 183 -0.33 23.21 16.68
N PHE A 184 -1.57 22.76 16.46
CA PHE A 184 -2.53 23.45 15.60
C PHE A 184 -3.74 23.92 16.42
N PRO A 185 -3.88 25.22 16.72
CA PRO A 185 -4.88 25.71 17.67
C PRO A 185 -6.28 25.84 17.03
N LYS A 186 -7.30 25.86 17.88
CA LYS A 186 -8.66 26.22 17.47
C LYS A 186 -8.72 27.68 16.99
N GLY A 187 -9.56 27.92 15.99
CA GLY A 187 -9.93 29.27 15.56
C GLY A 187 -8.92 29.92 14.62
N VAL A 188 -8.02 29.16 13.99
CA VAL A 188 -7.21 29.65 12.85
C VAL A 188 -8.12 30.16 11.74
N PHE A 189 -9.23 29.44 11.50
CA PHE A 189 -10.28 29.78 10.55
C PHE A 189 -11.50 30.38 11.25
N GLY A 190 -12.20 31.29 10.57
CA GLY A 190 -13.50 31.79 11.00
C GLY A 190 -14.60 30.74 10.88
N THR A 191 -15.71 30.93 11.58
CA THR A 191 -16.84 29.97 11.59
C THR A 191 -17.57 29.86 10.25
N THR A 192 -17.42 30.87 9.38
CA THR A 192 -17.96 30.90 8.01
C THR A 192 -16.90 30.59 6.96
N THR A 193 -15.66 30.35 7.38
CA THR A 193 -14.55 30.10 6.46
C THR A 193 -14.69 28.70 5.87
N ARG A 194 -15.02 28.68 4.58
CA ARG A 194 -15.02 27.47 3.78
C ARG A 194 -13.57 27.07 3.48
N VAL A 195 -13.15 25.87 3.88
CA VAL A 195 -11.88 25.24 3.49
C VAL A 195 -12.22 23.85 2.97
N GLU A 196 -11.64 23.44 1.84
CA GLU A 196 -11.88 22.10 1.27
C GLU A 196 -10.79 21.12 1.67
N THR A 197 -9.53 21.54 1.52
CA THR A 197 -8.32 20.76 1.85
C THR A 197 -7.43 21.55 2.80
N LEU A 198 -7.07 20.91 3.92
CA LEU A 198 -6.10 21.40 4.89
C LEU A 198 -4.91 20.44 4.97
N ASN A 199 -3.74 20.89 4.54
CA ASN A 199 -2.50 20.13 4.61
C ASN A 199 -1.63 20.63 5.77
N LEU A 200 -1.41 19.77 6.76
CA LEU A 200 -0.57 19.97 7.94
C LEU A 200 0.55 18.91 8.01
N ALA A 201 0.80 18.18 6.92
CA ALA A 201 1.77 17.10 6.90
C ALA A 201 3.20 17.60 7.13
N ASN A 202 4.12 16.69 7.45
CA ASN A 202 5.55 16.98 7.59
C ASN A 202 5.82 18.15 8.55
N ASN A 203 5.20 18.11 9.74
CA ASN A 203 5.38 19.09 10.80
C ASN A 203 5.88 18.39 12.08
N GLN A 204 5.80 19.07 13.22
CA GLN A 204 6.22 18.54 14.52
C GLN A 204 5.02 18.47 15.47
N LEU A 205 3.80 18.31 14.94
CA LEU A 205 2.57 18.41 15.72
C LEU A 205 2.54 17.31 16.78
N THR A 206 2.45 17.70 18.05
CA THR A 206 2.18 16.79 19.17
C THR A 206 0.72 16.83 19.60
N GLU A 207 -0.01 17.88 19.22
CA GLU A 207 -1.43 18.05 19.50
C GLU A 207 -2.15 18.85 18.41
N VAL A 208 -3.43 18.55 18.22
CA VAL A 208 -4.38 19.35 17.45
C VAL A 208 -5.46 19.79 18.42
N GLY A 209 -5.68 21.11 18.54
CA GLY A 209 -6.63 21.66 19.50
C GLY A 209 -8.06 21.17 19.26
N GLU A 210 -8.81 20.94 20.34
CA GLU A 210 -10.20 20.47 20.24
C GLU A 210 -11.06 21.44 19.40
N GLY A 211 -11.69 20.92 18.35
CA GLY A 211 -12.47 21.71 17.40
C GLY A 211 -11.65 22.59 16.45
N ALA A 212 -10.33 22.40 16.36
CA ALA A 212 -9.51 23.07 15.35
C ALA A 212 -9.87 22.66 13.91
N LEU A 213 -10.49 21.49 13.76
CA LEU A 213 -10.98 20.96 12.49
C LEU A 213 -12.50 21.13 12.29
N ASP A 214 -13.22 21.83 13.20
CA ASP A 214 -14.62 22.25 12.98
C ASP A 214 -14.66 23.43 12.00
N VAL A 215 -14.32 23.13 10.75
CA VAL A 215 -14.18 24.08 9.65
C VAL A 215 -15.27 23.79 8.63
N TYR A 216 -15.91 24.84 8.14
CA TYR A 216 -17.03 24.69 7.22
C TYR A 216 -16.57 24.05 5.90
N TYR A 217 -17.23 22.96 5.50
CA TYR A 217 -16.98 22.25 4.24
C TYR A 217 -15.62 21.56 4.10
N LEU A 218 -14.93 21.27 5.21
CA LEU A 218 -13.66 20.54 5.18
C LEU A 218 -13.88 19.11 4.67
N GLN A 219 -13.20 18.75 3.58
CA GLN A 219 -13.31 17.43 2.93
C GLN A 219 -12.06 16.58 3.15
N GLU A 220 -10.89 17.20 3.19
CA GLU A 220 -9.61 16.49 3.31
C GLU A 220 -8.72 17.15 4.34
N VAL A 221 -8.16 16.31 5.22
CA VAL A 221 -7.20 16.72 6.24
C VAL A 221 -6.00 15.79 6.19
N ASP A 222 -4.82 16.36 5.92
CA ASP A 222 -3.56 15.65 5.99
C ASP A 222 -2.78 16.05 7.26
N LEU A 223 -2.63 15.12 8.17
CA LEU A 223 -1.85 15.22 9.42
C LEU A 223 -0.67 14.24 9.41
N SER A 224 -0.30 13.70 8.25
CA SER A 224 0.75 12.69 8.13
C SER A 224 2.14 13.24 8.49
N TYR A 225 3.08 12.35 8.80
CA TYR A 225 4.47 12.73 9.13
C TYR A 225 4.54 13.81 10.22
N ASN A 226 3.90 13.53 11.36
CA ASN A 226 3.89 14.39 12.55
C ASN A 226 4.31 13.58 13.78
N MET A 227 4.13 14.14 14.98
CA MET A 227 4.57 13.55 16.25
C MET A 227 3.39 13.23 17.18
N LEU A 228 2.18 13.05 16.63
CA LEU A 228 0.96 12.83 17.41
C LEU A 228 1.02 11.49 18.14
N THR A 229 0.84 11.49 19.45
CA THR A 229 0.76 10.25 20.25
C THR A 229 -0.67 9.80 20.53
N GLU A 230 -1.60 10.74 20.47
CA GLU A 230 -3.04 10.56 20.60
C GLU A 230 -3.75 11.68 19.83
N ILE A 231 -4.99 11.44 19.43
CA ILE A 231 -5.83 12.48 18.84
C ILE A 231 -7.31 12.19 19.13
N SER A 232 -8.03 13.26 19.47
CA SER A 232 -9.49 13.25 19.56
C SER A 232 -10.03 14.28 18.59
N PHE A 233 -10.87 13.83 17.67
CA PHE A 233 -11.52 14.69 16.70
C PHE A 233 -12.83 15.29 17.22
N SER A 234 -13.24 16.39 16.60
CA SER A 234 -14.58 16.95 16.66
C SER A 234 -14.80 17.85 15.45
N GLY A 235 -16.04 17.94 14.97
CA GLY A 235 -16.41 18.82 13.86
C GLY A 235 -16.17 18.25 12.47
N LEU A 236 -16.00 16.92 12.31
CA LEU A 236 -15.67 16.26 11.04
C LEU A 236 -16.87 16.08 10.09
N LYS A 237 -17.79 17.05 10.06
CA LYS A 237 -19.15 16.91 9.50
C LYS A 237 -19.20 16.54 8.01
N GLU A 238 -18.22 16.97 7.23
CA GLU A 238 -18.16 16.77 5.77
C GLU A 238 -16.84 16.11 5.32
N VAL A 239 -15.99 15.70 6.28
CA VAL A 239 -14.65 15.17 6.00
C VAL A 239 -14.79 13.79 5.37
N GLN A 240 -14.10 13.58 4.25
CA GLN A 240 -14.10 12.36 3.45
C GLN A 240 -12.78 11.60 3.56
N THR A 241 -11.67 12.31 3.74
CA THR A 241 -10.33 11.72 3.84
C THR A 241 -9.57 12.31 5.03
N ILE A 242 -9.02 11.43 5.85
CA ILE A 242 -8.09 11.79 6.93
C ILE A 242 -6.82 10.94 6.76
N SER A 243 -5.68 11.62 6.62
CA SER A 243 -4.35 11.00 6.63
C SER A 243 -3.67 11.25 7.97
N LEU A 244 -3.36 10.18 8.70
CA LEU A 244 -2.65 10.19 9.98
C LEU A 244 -1.40 9.30 9.94
N ASN A 245 -0.98 8.89 8.74
CA ASN A 245 0.14 7.99 8.59
C ASN A 245 1.47 8.61 9.06
N ASN A 246 2.42 7.77 9.48
CA ASN A 246 3.74 8.20 9.97
C ASN A 246 3.61 9.17 11.17
N ASN A 247 2.83 8.75 12.16
CA ASN A 247 2.70 9.43 13.46
C ASN A 247 3.18 8.48 14.57
N LYS A 248 2.86 8.79 15.83
CA LYS A 248 3.24 7.99 17.00
C LYS A 248 2.01 7.55 17.79
N LEU A 249 0.86 7.40 17.12
CA LEU A 249 -0.41 7.12 17.78
C LEU A 249 -0.31 5.80 18.53
N LYS A 250 -0.62 5.84 19.82
CA LYS A 250 -0.63 4.67 20.71
C LYS A 250 -1.97 3.95 20.76
N ALA A 251 -3.01 4.57 20.21
CA ALA A 251 -4.34 4.01 20.05
C ALA A 251 -5.01 4.64 18.81
N PRO A 252 -6.08 4.02 18.27
CA PRO A 252 -6.90 4.64 17.23
C PRO A 252 -7.43 6.03 17.64
N PRO A 253 -7.65 6.93 16.67
CA PRO A 253 -8.22 8.25 16.93
C PRO A 253 -9.60 8.16 17.60
N THR A 254 -9.85 9.03 18.57
CA THR A 254 -11.15 9.10 19.26
C THR A 254 -11.98 10.29 18.73
N GLY A 255 -13.24 10.40 19.17
CA GLY A 255 -14.10 11.54 18.78
C GLY A 255 -14.65 11.47 17.35
N LEU A 256 -14.71 10.27 16.75
CA LEU A 256 -15.16 10.05 15.36
C LEU A 256 -16.68 10.03 15.15
N ASN A 257 -17.47 10.31 16.20
CA ASN A 257 -18.92 10.10 16.18
C ASN A 257 -19.66 10.95 15.13
N ASP A 258 -19.11 12.09 14.73
CA ASP A 258 -19.69 13.00 13.73
C ASP A 258 -19.03 12.88 12.34
N ALA A 259 -18.03 12.01 12.17
CA ALA A 259 -17.31 11.75 10.93
C ALA A 259 -18.09 10.84 9.95
N SER A 260 -19.39 11.06 9.83
CA SER A 260 -20.34 10.20 9.10
C SER A 260 -20.12 10.15 7.58
N PHE A 261 -19.34 11.09 7.01
CA PHE A 261 -18.98 11.15 5.59
C PHE A 261 -17.59 10.58 5.29
N LEU A 262 -16.83 10.16 6.31
CA LEU A 262 -15.48 9.67 6.15
C LEU A 262 -15.47 8.39 5.30
N MET A 263 -14.72 8.41 4.20
CA MET A 263 -14.58 7.31 3.25
C MET A 263 -13.22 6.63 3.34
N THR A 264 -12.18 7.40 3.67
CA THR A 264 -10.79 6.94 3.76
C THR A 264 -10.16 7.41 5.06
N LEU A 265 -9.61 6.46 5.81
CA LEU A 265 -8.81 6.72 7.00
C LEU A 265 -7.47 6.00 6.86
N ASP A 266 -6.40 6.77 6.80
CA ASP A 266 -5.03 6.23 6.74
C ASP A 266 -4.32 6.36 8.08
N LEU A 267 -3.98 5.24 8.69
CA LEU A 267 -3.27 5.11 9.96
C LEU A 267 -1.93 4.37 9.79
N TYR A 268 -1.44 4.23 8.55
CA TYR A 268 -0.18 3.54 8.26
C TYR A 268 0.99 4.06 9.10
N ASP A 269 1.87 3.17 9.56
CA ASP A 269 3.08 3.53 10.29
C ASP A 269 2.78 4.36 11.55
N ASN A 270 2.22 3.68 12.55
CA ASN A 270 1.92 4.20 13.88
C ASN A 270 2.43 3.21 14.94
N MET A 271 2.05 3.38 16.21
CA MET A 271 2.63 2.62 17.32
C MET A 271 1.55 2.18 18.33
N MET A 272 0.44 1.65 17.82
CA MET A 272 -0.73 1.31 18.63
C MET A 272 -0.44 0.11 19.54
N ASP A 273 -0.81 0.25 20.81
CA ASP A 273 -0.75 -0.82 21.80
C ASP A 273 -1.92 -1.80 21.62
N ASP A 274 -3.09 -1.30 21.27
CA ASP A 274 -4.26 -2.11 20.96
C ASP A 274 -5.25 -1.40 20.04
N ILE A 275 -6.02 -2.19 19.31
CA ILE A 275 -7.22 -1.75 18.59
C ILE A 275 -8.42 -2.33 19.35
N PRO A 276 -9.07 -1.53 20.21
CA PRO A 276 -10.14 -2.01 21.08
C PRO A 276 -11.45 -2.26 20.31
N ALA A 277 -12.41 -2.89 21.00
CA ALA A 277 -13.77 -2.98 20.49
C ALA A 277 -14.32 -1.57 20.23
N ASN A 278 -15.02 -1.39 19.11
CA ASN A 278 -15.64 -0.12 18.73
C ASN A 278 -14.66 1.05 18.49
N ALA A 279 -13.37 0.79 18.26
CA ALA A 279 -12.37 1.82 17.95
C ALA A 279 -12.80 2.80 16.85
N PHE A 280 -13.56 2.32 15.87
CA PHE A 280 -14.01 3.07 14.70
C PHE A 280 -15.53 3.33 14.69
N GLN A 281 -16.14 3.44 15.87
CA GLN A 281 -17.57 3.74 15.98
C GLN A 281 -17.92 5.09 15.31
N GLY A 282 -19.04 5.12 14.59
CA GLY A 282 -19.53 6.30 13.86
C GLY A 282 -19.12 6.38 12.39
N LEU A 283 -18.18 5.54 11.95
CA LEU A 283 -17.64 5.54 10.58
C LEU A 283 -18.50 4.71 9.60
N GLU A 284 -19.78 5.06 9.46
CA GLU A 284 -20.76 4.27 8.68
C GLU A 284 -20.46 4.20 7.18
N ARG A 285 -19.74 5.18 6.63
CA ARG A 285 -19.41 5.29 5.19
C ARG A 285 -17.96 4.94 4.86
N LEU A 286 -17.17 4.52 5.85
CA LEU A 286 -15.76 4.21 5.61
C LEU A 286 -15.64 3.04 4.65
N THR A 287 -14.92 3.26 3.54
CA THR A 287 -14.70 2.27 2.50
C THR A 287 -13.27 1.74 2.50
N ARG A 288 -12.31 2.56 2.97
CA ARG A 288 -10.89 2.23 3.02
C ARG A 288 -10.33 2.54 4.40
N LEU A 289 -9.76 1.52 5.02
CA LEU A 289 -9.02 1.63 6.27
C LEU A 289 -7.62 1.07 6.05
N ASN A 290 -6.61 1.92 6.22
CA ASN A 290 -5.23 1.50 6.19
C ASN A 290 -4.67 1.45 7.61
N LEU A 291 -4.31 0.26 8.07
CA LEU A 291 -3.69 0.00 9.37
C LEU A 291 -2.32 -0.65 9.22
N ALA A 292 -1.71 -0.64 8.03
CA ALA A 292 -0.42 -1.28 7.84
C ALA A 292 0.65 -0.69 8.79
N ASN A 293 1.46 -1.55 9.40
CA ASN A 293 2.47 -1.17 10.40
C ASN A 293 1.90 -0.22 11.48
N ALA A 294 0.64 -0.40 11.89
CA ALA A 294 0.01 0.46 12.89
C ALA A 294 0.16 -0.12 14.29
N LEU A 295 0.22 -1.45 14.43
CA LEU A 295 0.38 -2.14 15.70
C LEU A 295 1.86 -2.32 16.09
N LYS A 296 2.17 -2.20 17.39
CA LYS A 296 3.46 -2.68 17.92
C LYS A 296 3.55 -4.21 17.87
N GLU A 297 4.76 -4.75 18.02
CA GLU A 297 5.03 -6.20 18.04
C GLU A 297 4.14 -7.01 19.02
N ASN A 298 3.79 -6.44 20.18
CA ASN A 298 2.88 -7.06 21.16
C ASN A 298 1.48 -6.43 21.17
N GLY A 299 1.13 -5.72 20.10
CA GLY A 299 -0.15 -5.06 19.95
C GLY A 299 -1.28 -6.08 19.87
N THR A 300 -2.47 -5.71 20.35
CA THR A 300 -3.63 -6.62 20.32
C THR A 300 -4.76 -6.08 19.46
N LEU A 301 -5.39 -6.97 18.69
CA LEU A 301 -6.57 -6.66 17.88
C LEU A 301 -7.81 -7.32 18.48
N ASN A 302 -8.79 -6.51 18.86
CA ASN A 302 -10.02 -7.01 19.45
C ASN A 302 -10.93 -7.70 18.40
N ALA A 303 -11.61 -8.77 18.81
CA ALA A 303 -12.57 -9.52 17.99
C ALA A 303 -13.76 -8.68 17.44
N GLN A 304 -14.04 -7.50 17.99
CA GLN A 304 -15.10 -6.60 17.52
C GLN A 304 -14.56 -5.26 17.00
N ALA A 305 -13.25 -5.15 16.75
CA ALA A 305 -12.59 -3.92 16.32
C ALA A 305 -13.27 -3.28 15.09
N PHE A 306 -13.66 -4.10 14.11
CA PHE A 306 -14.19 -3.63 12.83
C PHE A 306 -15.72 -3.74 12.71
N CYS A 307 -16.44 -4.10 13.78
CA CYS A 307 -17.87 -4.36 13.69
C CYS A 307 -18.75 -3.12 13.45
N ASN A 308 -18.21 -1.91 13.57
CA ASN A 308 -18.90 -0.67 13.27
C ASN A 308 -18.54 -0.09 11.89
N LEU A 309 -18.01 -0.92 10.99
CA LEU A 309 -17.59 -0.52 9.64
C LEU A 309 -18.41 -1.23 8.55
N PRO A 310 -19.74 -0.99 8.46
CA PRO A 310 -20.63 -1.74 7.58
C PRO A 310 -20.34 -1.53 6.09
N SER A 311 -19.70 -0.42 5.71
CA SER A 311 -19.40 -0.06 4.31
C SER A 311 -17.98 -0.39 3.89
N LEU A 312 -17.16 -1.02 4.75
CA LEU A 312 -15.75 -1.22 4.49
C LEU A 312 -15.54 -2.18 3.31
N GLN A 313 -14.74 -1.73 2.34
CA GLN A 313 -14.43 -2.46 1.11
C GLN A 313 -12.97 -2.89 1.05
N SER A 314 -12.05 -2.06 1.56
CA SER A 314 -10.63 -2.32 1.58
C SER A 314 -10.08 -2.19 3.00
N LEU A 315 -9.45 -3.25 3.48
CA LEU A 315 -8.75 -3.30 4.76
C LEU A 315 -7.29 -3.70 4.53
N VAL A 316 -6.38 -2.85 4.99
CA VAL A 316 -4.93 -3.09 4.93
C VAL A 316 -4.42 -3.33 6.34
N LEU A 317 -3.86 -4.51 6.58
CA LEU A 317 -3.28 -4.98 7.86
C LEU A 317 -1.86 -5.54 7.61
N ASP A 318 -1.12 -4.92 6.71
CA ASP A 318 0.23 -5.37 6.36
C ASP A 318 1.21 -5.01 7.49
N GLU A 319 2.24 -5.82 7.71
CA GLU A 319 3.32 -5.50 8.68
C GLU A 319 2.84 -5.31 10.15
N ASP A 320 1.67 -5.81 10.52
CA ASP A 320 1.08 -5.68 11.87
C ASP A 320 1.49 -6.79 12.85
N HIS A 321 2.55 -7.55 12.53
CA HIS A 321 3.08 -8.65 13.35
C HIS A 321 2.05 -9.76 13.70
N LEU A 322 0.99 -9.91 12.90
CA LEU A 322 -0.08 -10.87 13.16
C LEU A 322 0.42 -12.32 12.98
N GLN A 323 0.20 -13.17 13.98
CA GLN A 323 0.56 -14.60 13.93
C GLN A 323 -0.50 -15.48 13.26
N SER A 324 -1.72 -14.95 13.12
CA SER A 324 -2.86 -15.64 12.52
C SER A 324 -3.82 -14.62 11.90
N ILE A 325 -4.64 -15.07 10.96
CA ILE A 325 -5.71 -14.24 10.41
C ILE A 325 -6.74 -13.92 11.51
N PRO A 326 -7.08 -12.64 11.74
CA PRO A 326 -7.99 -12.23 12.80
C PRO A 326 -9.46 -12.47 12.43
N THR A 327 -9.82 -13.73 12.22
CA THR A 327 -11.13 -14.17 11.68
C THR A 327 -12.32 -13.60 12.44
N ASP A 328 -12.24 -13.53 13.77
CA ASP A 328 -13.31 -12.98 14.60
C ASP A 328 -13.55 -11.49 14.32
N ALA A 329 -12.48 -10.70 14.16
CA ALA A 329 -12.57 -9.27 13.83
C ALA A 329 -13.13 -9.03 12.42
N LEU A 330 -12.85 -9.94 11.47
CA LEU A 330 -13.35 -9.88 10.10
C LEU A 330 -14.81 -10.32 9.98
N ASN A 331 -15.35 -11.02 10.98
CA ASN A 331 -16.68 -11.65 10.94
C ASN A 331 -17.85 -10.65 10.76
N CYS A 332 -17.61 -9.36 10.99
CA CYS A 332 -18.60 -8.30 10.80
C CYS A 332 -18.51 -7.60 9.42
N LEU A 333 -17.52 -7.93 8.59
CA LEU A 333 -17.20 -7.18 7.36
C LEU A 333 -17.81 -7.85 6.11
N SER A 334 -19.12 -7.67 5.91
CA SER A 334 -19.85 -8.29 4.79
C SER A 334 -19.60 -7.64 3.41
N ASN A 335 -19.14 -6.39 3.38
CA ASN A 335 -18.88 -5.64 2.13
C ASN A 335 -17.40 -5.63 1.72
N LEU A 336 -16.54 -6.34 2.47
CA LEU A 336 -15.10 -6.37 2.20
C LEU A 336 -14.84 -7.05 0.85
N THR A 337 -14.10 -6.36 -0.01
CA THR A 337 -13.70 -6.84 -1.34
C THR A 337 -12.18 -7.04 -1.44
N SER A 338 -11.39 -6.29 -0.68
CA SER A 338 -9.93 -6.39 -0.66
C SER A 338 -9.42 -6.49 0.76
N LEU A 339 -8.62 -7.52 1.02
CA LEU A 339 -7.91 -7.75 2.29
C LEU A 339 -6.43 -7.99 2.01
N THR A 340 -5.57 -7.19 2.63
CA THR A 340 -4.12 -7.42 2.60
C THR A 340 -3.59 -7.61 4.01
N LEU A 341 -2.80 -8.67 4.16
CA LEU A 341 -2.19 -9.19 5.38
C LEU A 341 -0.70 -9.51 5.10
N SER A 342 -0.09 -8.79 4.18
CA SER A 342 1.27 -9.02 3.70
C SER A 342 2.30 -8.70 4.79
N TYR A 343 3.43 -9.40 4.76
CA TYR A 343 4.56 -9.22 5.68
C TYR A 343 4.19 -9.30 7.17
N ASN A 344 3.24 -10.18 7.49
CA ASN A 344 2.93 -10.57 8.87
C ASN A 344 3.68 -11.86 9.25
N GLN A 345 3.33 -12.45 10.39
CA GLN A 345 3.91 -13.69 10.91
C GLN A 345 2.91 -14.85 10.82
N ILE A 346 2.01 -14.82 9.82
CA ILE A 346 0.93 -15.81 9.71
C ILE A 346 1.51 -17.15 9.29
N GLU A 347 1.36 -18.16 10.15
CA GLU A 347 1.75 -19.55 9.85
C GLU A 347 0.58 -20.40 9.37
N ASN A 348 -0.58 -20.22 10.02
CA ASN A 348 -1.78 -21.00 9.77
C ASN A 348 -2.86 -20.10 9.18
N VAL A 349 -3.28 -20.45 7.96
CA VAL A 349 -4.48 -19.86 7.37
C VAL A 349 -5.66 -20.67 7.89
N THR A 350 -6.59 -20.02 8.58
CA THR A 350 -7.83 -20.64 9.08
C THR A 350 -8.74 -21.05 7.91
N THR A 351 -9.71 -21.93 8.15
CA THR A 351 -10.66 -22.37 7.11
C THR A 351 -11.69 -21.30 6.70
N ASP A 352 -11.66 -20.12 7.31
CA ASP A 352 -12.63 -19.04 7.12
C ASP A 352 -11.95 -17.68 7.37
N PHE A 353 -12.29 -16.68 6.57
CA PHE A 353 -11.97 -15.25 6.68
C PHE A 353 -13.19 -14.45 7.21
N GLY A 354 -14.14 -15.14 7.85
CA GLY A 354 -15.37 -14.59 8.40
C GLY A 354 -16.45 -14.40 7.33
N LYS A 355 -17.47 -13.58 7.63
CA LYS A 355 -18.58 -13.26 6.70
C LYS A 355 -18.20 -12.43 5.47
N SER A 356 -16.91 -12.24 5.17
CA SER A 356 -16.41 -11.51 4.01
C SER A 356 -16.56 -12.26 2.69
N ALA A 357 -17.76 -12.80 2.42
CA ALA A 357 -18.06 -13.60 1.23
C ALA A 357 -17.88 -12.83 -0.11
N ASN A 358 -17.81 -11.50 -0.05
CA ASN A 358 -17.61 -10.62 -1.20
C ASN A 358 -16.13 -10.38 -1.55
N LEU A 359 -15.19 -11.01 -0.84
CA LEU A 359 -13.77 -10.86 -1.09
C LEU A 359 -13.42 -11.22 -2.54
N SER A 360 -12.77 -10.29 -3.24
CA SER A 360 -12.31 -10.44 -4.62
C SER A 360 -10.78 -10.49 -4.72
N ALA A 361 -10.07 -9.87 -3.77
CA ALA A 361 -8.62 -9.90 -3.69
C ALA A 361 -8.11 -10.19 -2.28
N LEU A 362 -7.17 -11.13 -2.18
CA LEU A 362 -6.51 -11.54 -0.94
C LEU A 362 -4.99 -11.51 -1.11
N PHE A 363 -4.30 -10.76 -0.27
CA PHE A 363 -2.83 -10.65 -0.29
C PHE A 363 -2.24 -11.16 1.03
N LEU A 364 -1.39 -12.16 0.92
CA LEU A 364 -0.73 -12.89 2.02
C LEU A 364 0.78 -12.99 1.79
N LYS A 365 1.34 -12.10 0.97
CA LYS A 365 2.77 -12.10 0.61
C LYS A 365 3.65 -12.02 1.87
N GLY A 366 4.79 -12.70 1.89
CA GLY A 366 5.79 -12.49 2.94
C GLY A 366 5.38 -12.97 4.33
N ASN A 367 4.53 -13.98 4.41
CA ASN A 367 4.14 -14.64 5.66
C ASN A 367 4.94 -15.96 5.86
N SER A 368 4.56 -16.76 6.86
CA SER A 368 5.16 -18.07 7.15
C SER A 368 4.22 -19.24 6.80
N ILE A 369 3.33 -19.04 5.82
CA ILE A 369 2.32 -20.03 5.44
C ILE A 369 3.00 -21.23 4.79
N SER A 370 2.72 -22.42 5.32
CA SER A 370 3.42 -23.66 4.92
C SER A 370 2.61 -24.60 4.03
N MET A 371 1.30 -24.38 3.97
CA MET A 371 0.37 -25.11 3.12
C MET A 371 -0.90 -24.29 2.90
N VAL A 372 -1.59 -24.56 1.79
CA VAL A 372 -2.92 -24.02 1.52
C VAL A 372 -3.95 -24.99 2.12
N PRO A 373 -4.76 -24.58 3.12
CA PRO A 373 -5.73 -25.48 3.73
C PRO A 373 -6.81 -25.96 2.74
N THR A 374 -7.19 -27.23 2.87
CA THR A 374 -8.23 -27.89 2.07
C THR A 374 -9.54 -27.11 2.07
N ASN A 375 -10.10 -26.83 0.89
CA ASN A 375 -11.40 -26.17 0.71
C ASN A 375 -11.55 -24.77 1.35
N MET A 376 -10.45 -24.14 1.79
CA MET A 376 -10.49 -22.82 2.44
C MET A 376 -11.19 -21.75 1.60
N LEU A 377 -11.06 -21.85 0.27
CA LEU A 377 -11.50 -20.82 -0.66
C LEU A 377 -12.89 -21.07 -1.25
N THR A 378 -13.54 -22.19 -0.92
CA THR A 378 -14.81 -22.57 -1.56
C THR A 378 -15.95 -21.59 -1.26
N SER A 379 -15.87 -20.89 -0.12
CA SER A 379 -16.87 -19.91 0.31
C SER A 379 -16.73 -18.55 -0.37
N TYR A 380 -15.60 -18.26 -1.04
CA TYR A 380 -15.28 -16.94 -1.62
C TYR A 380 -15.48 -16.93 -3.12
N VAL A 381 -16.74 -17.00 -3.54
CA VAL A 381 -17.14 -17.16 -4.95
C VAL A 381 -16.73 -16.01 -5.88
N ASN A 382 -16.43 -14.85 -5.31
CA ASN A 382 -15.98 -13.65 -6.02
C ASN A 382 -14.46 -13.49 -6.06
N LEU A 383 -13.71 -14.36 -5.37
CA LEU A 383 -12.27 -14.27 -5.27
C LEU A 383 -11.64 -14.51 -6.64
N SER A 384 -10.96 -13.48 -7.16
CA SER A 384 -10.30 -13.48 -8.46
C SER A 384 -8.78 -13.41 -8.33
N ARG A 385 -8.25 -12.80 -7.26
CA ARG A 385 -6.81 -12.62 -7.06
C ARG A 385 -6.35 -13.13 -5.70
N ILE A 386 -5.31 -13.95 -5.74
CA ILE A 386 -4.57 -14.39 -4.55
C ILE A 386 -3.08 -14.16 -4.78
N ASP A 387 -2.45 -13.52 -3.81
CA ASP A 387 -0.99 -13.41 -3.70
C ASP A 387 -0.50 -14.12 -2.44
N MET A 388 0.24 -15.21 -2.62
CA MET A 388 0.91 -15.97 -1.55
C MET A 388 2.43 -16.01 -1.77
N THR A 389 2.98 -15.00 -2.46
CA THR A 389 4.41 -14.88 -2.77
C THR A 389 5.25 -14.88 -1.49
N SER A 390 6.47 -15.40 -1.54
CA SER A 390 7.42 -15.34 -0.41
C SER A 390 6.86 -15.95 0.88
N ASN A 391 6.27 -17.15 0.78
CA ASN A 391 5.82 -17.95 1.91
C ASN A 391 6.67 -19.24 1.99
N SER A 392 6.21 -20.23 2.77
CA SER A 392 6.88 -21.53 2.95
C SER A 392 6.04 -22.70 2.42
N ILE A 393 5.16 -22.48 1.43
CA ILE A 393 4.25 -23.51 0.91
C ILE A 393 5.07 -24.66 0.31
N THR A 394 4.79 -25.90 0.70
CA THR A 394 5.62 -27.08 0.35
C THR A 394 5.06 -27.97 -0.75
N HIS A 395 3.73 -27.96 -0.93
CA HIS A 395 3.02 -28.81 -1.89
C HIS A 395 1.67 -28.18 -2.27
N LEU A 396 1.15 -28.55 -3.43
CA LEU A 396 -0.20 -28.22 -3.88
C LEU A 396 -0.99 -29.50 -4.17
N SER A 397 -2.16 -29.63 -3.55
CA SER A 397 -3.07 -30.77 -3.72
C SER A 397 -4.27 -30.41 -4.57
N SER A 398 -5.06 -31.41 -5.00
CA SER A 398 -6.34 -31.17 -5.71
C SER A 398 -7.34 -30.32 -4.92
N GLU A 399 -7.14 -30.18 -3.61
CA GLU A 399 -8.02 -29.45 -2.69
C GLU A 399 -7.49 -28.07 -2.29
N SER A 400 -6.34 -27.64 -2.85
CA SER A 400 -5.75 -26.33 -2.55
C SER A 400 -6.57 -25.17 -3.13
N PHE A 401 -7.09 -25.31 -4.37
CA PHE A 401 -7.86 -24.26 -5.05
C PHE A 401 -9.15 -24.77 -5.73
N PRO A 402 -10.03 -25.51 -5.04
CA PRO A 402 -11.16 -26.16 -5.68
C PRO A 402 -12.22 -25.16 -6.14
N ASN A 403 -12.59 -25.24 -7.44
CA ASN A 403 -13.74 -24.56 -8.04
C ASN A 403 -13.82 -23.04 -7.84
N THR A 404 -12.67 -22.34 -7.78
CA THR A 404 -12.62 -20.88 -7.66
C THR A 404 -12.62 -20.19 -9.02
N LYS A 405 -12.96 -18.89 -9.04
CA LYS A 405 -12.92 -18.04 -10.25
C LYS A 405 -11.64 -17.21 -10.34
N LEU A 406 -10.53 -17.77 -9.86
CA LEU A 406 -9.26 -17.05 -9.86
C LEU A 406 -8.82 -16.71 -11.28
N THR A 407 -8.46 -15.45 -11.48
CA THR A 407 -7.82 -14.90 -12.68
C THR A 407 -6.31 -14.77 -12.45
N ASN A 408 -5.89 -14.52 -11.21
CA ASN A 408 -4.48 -14.31 -10.85
C ASN A 408 -4.11 -15.13 -9.62
N LEU A 409 -3.13 -16.02 -9.77
CA LEU A 409 -2.57 -16.82 -8.69
C LEU A 409 -1.05 -16.64 -8.64
N ASP A 410 -0.56 -16.00 -7.57
CA ASP A 410 0.87 -15.84 -7.31
C ASP A 410 1.34 -16.73 -6.15
N LEU A 411 2.27 -17.62 -6.45
CA LEU A 411 2.90 -18.58 -5.55
C LEU A 411 4.44 -18.52 -5.65
N GLU A 412 4.98 -17.42 -6.18
CA GLU A 412 6.41 -17.24 -6.35
C GLU A 412 7.17 -17.31 -5.02
N SER A 413 8.43 -17.76 -5.07
CA SER A 413 9.33 -17.75 -3.91
C SER A 413 8.77 -18.53 -2.71
N ASN A 414 8.24 -19.72 -2.99
CA ASN A 414 7.79 -20.69 -1.99
C ASN A 414 8.74 -21.89 -1.96
N ARG A 415 8.33 -22.99 -1.33
CA ARG A 415 9.08 -24.25 -1.24
C ARG A 415 8.34 -25.40 -1.92
N ILE A 416 7.52 -25.09 -2.93
CA ILE A 416 6.64 -26.07 -3.57
C ILE A 416 7.51 -27.10 -4.26
N SER A 417 7.51 -28.32 -3.75
CA SER A 417 8.33 -29.44 -4.26
C SER A 417 7.50 -30.42 -5.11
N PHE A 418 6.19 -30.46 -4.88
CA PHE A 418 5.26 -31.35 -5.55
C PHE A 418 3.93 -30.67 -5.87
N ILE A 419 3.41 -30.92 -7.07
CA ILE A 419 2.13 -30.40 -7.55
C ILE A 419 1.31 -31.60 -8.05
N GLU A 420 0.20 -31.89 -7.39
CA GLU A 420 -0.72 -32.95 -7.82
C GLU A 420 -1.35 -32.64 -9.19
N SER A 421 -1.66 -33.67 -9.98
CA SER A 421 -2.31 -33.51 -11.30
C SER A 421 -3.68 -32.81 -11.24
N GLY A 422 -4.30 -32.78 -10.06
CA GLY A 422 -5.57 -32.11 -9.81
C GLY A 422 -5.45 -30.69 -9.27
N ALA A 423 -4.25 -30.17 -8.98
CA ALA A 423 -4.07 -28.98 -8.14
C ALA A 423 -4.71 -27.69 -8.68
N PHE A 424 -4.84 -27.59 -10.02
CA PHE A 424 -5.48 -26.44 -10.68
C PHE A 424 -6.80 -26.80 -11.38
N VAL A 425 -7.36 -27.98 -11.10
CA VAL A 425 -8.65 -28.37 -11.65
C VAL A 425 -9.72 -27.40 -11.16
N GLY A 426 -10.51 -26.87 -12.11
CA GLY A 426 -11.57 -25.89 -11.82
C GLY A 426 -11.16 -24.44 -12.03
N LEU A 427 -9.87 -24.10 -12.14
CA LEU A 427 -9.37 -22.74 -12.37
C LEU A 427 -9.54 -22.25 -13.82
N SER A 428 -10.70 -22.50 -14.43
CA SER A 428 -10.95 -22.22 -15.86
C SER A 428 -10.86 -20.75 -16.28
N SER A 429 -10.94 -19.82 -15.31
CA SER A 429 -10.85 -18.37 -15.50
C SER A 429 -9.43 -17.81 -15.40
N LEU A 430 -8.44 -18.66 -15.13
CA LEU A 430 -7.07 -18.24 -14.81
C LEU A 430 -6.40 -17.57 -16.01
N GLU A 431 -5.87 -16.37 -15.78
CA GLU A 431 -5.18 -15.56 -16.77
C GLU A 431 -3.67 -15.56 -16.52
N THR A 432 -3.26 -15.58 -15.25
CA THR A 432 -1.84 -15.58 -14.85
C THR A 432 -1.59 -16.56 -13.71
N VAL A 433 -0.49 -17.29 -13.83
CA VAL A 433 0.04 -18.19 -12.79
C VAL A 433 1.52 -17.93 -12.62
N ASN A 434 1.94 -17.72 -11.38
CA ASN A 434 3.35 -17.56 -11.05
C ASN A 434 3.79 -18.65 -10.06
N LEU A 435 4.65 -19.56 -10.53
CA LEU A 435 5.27 -20.63 -9.74
C LEU A 435 6.80 -20.49 -9.74
N ALA A 436 7.33 -19.33 -10.15
CA ALA A 436 8.77 -19.10 -10.21
C ALA A 436 9.41 -19.24 -8.82
N ASN A 437 10.71 -19.52 -8.78
CA ASN A 437 11.49 -19.58 -7.55
C ASN A 437 10.92 -20.59 -6.53
N ASN A 438 10.67 -21.83 -6.97
CA ASN A 438 10.17 -22.93 -6.15
C ASN A 438 11.09 -24.16 -6.25
N LEU A 439 10.65 -25.31 -5.72
CA LEU A 439 11.42 -26.56 -5.67
C LEU A 439 10.81 -27.67 -6.53
N ALA A 440 9.90 -27.33 -7.45
CA ALA A 440 9.15 -28.32 -8.21
C ALA A 440 10.07 -28.97 -9.26
N SER A 441 10.08 -30.30 -9.29
CA SER A 441 10.89 -31.06 -10.25
C SER A 441 10.08 -31.62 -11.42
N TYR A 442 8.75 -31.60 -11.33
CA TYR A 442 7.85 -32.18 -12.32
C TYR A 442 6.55 -31.38 -12.39
N LEU A 443 5.97 -31.31 -13.60
CA LEU A 443 4.62 -30.80 -13.84
C LEU A 443 3.77 -31.84 -14.56
N PRO A 444 2.55 -32.12 -14.08
CA PRO A 444 1.59 -32.97 -14.79
C PRO A 444 1.25 -32.43 -16.18
N GLY A 445 1.16 -33.32 -17.18
CA GLY A 445 0.95 -32.88 -18.57
C GLY A 445 -0.34 -32.13 -18.84
N ASN A 446 -1.36 -32.36 -18.02
CA ASN A 446 -2.66 -31.71 -18.12
C ASN A 446 -2.85 -30.54 -17.14
N ILE A 447 -1.80 -30.11 -16.42
CA ILE A 447 -1.93 -29.15 -15.32
C ILE A 447 -2.53 -27.80 -15.73
N PHE A 448 -2.29 -27.36 -16.97
CA PHE A 448 -2.85 -26.14 -17.55
C PHE A 448 -3.91 -26.42 -18.63
N SER A 449 -4.37 -27.67 -18.76
CA SER A 449 -5.38 -28.03 -19.75
C SER A 449 -6.74 -27.46 -19.39
N GLY A 450 -7.38 -26.80 -20.36
CA GLY A 450 -8.72 -26.21 -20.18
C GLY A 450 -8.73 -24.72 -19.80
N PHE A 451 -7.56 -24.09 -19.60
CA PHE A 451 -7.46 -22.64 -19.35
C PHE A 451 -7.53 -21.87 -20.67
N LYS A 452 -8.66 -21.20 -20.91
CA LYS A 452 -8.92 -20.48 -22.17
C LYS A 452 -8.34 -19.08 -22.21
N ASN A 453 -8.16 -18.47 -21.05
CA ASN A 453 -7.73 -17.08 -20.90
C ASN A 453 -6.27 -16.95 -20.42
N LEU A 454 -5.56 -18.07 -20.32
CA LEU A 454 -4.20 -18.09 -19.80
C LEU A 454 -3.28 -17.31 -20.73
N SER A 455 -2.66 -16.27 -20.18
CA SER A 455 -1.81 -15.32 -20.90
C SER A 455 -0.37 -15.32 -20.41
N LYS A 456 -0.13 -15.69 -19.14
CA LYS A 456 1.21 -15.75 -18.54
C LYS A 456 1.36 -16.91 -17.57
N VAL A 457 2.43 -17.69 -17.74
CA VAL A 457 2.84 -18.74 -16.78
C VAL A 457 4.33 -18.61 -16.50
N SER A 458 4.67 -18.25 -15.26
CA SER A 458 6.05 -18.15 -14.79
C SER A 458 6.48 -19.43 -14.07
N LEU A 459 7.50 -20.12 -14.61
CA LEU A 459 8.04 -21.40 -14.12
C LEU A 459 9.56 -21.34 -13.87
N GLU A 460 10.14 -20.15 -13.91
CA GLU A 460 11.58 -19.94 -13.84
C GLU A 460 12.14 -20.40 -12.48
N ASN A 461 13.44 -20.70 -12.44
CA ASN A 461 14.15 -21.03 -11.21
C ASN A 461 13.53 -22.18 -10.39
N ASN A 462 13.15 -23.25 -11.06
CA ASN A 462 12.73 -24.51 -10.45
C ASN A 462 13.67 -25.66 -10.90
N PRO A 463 13.86 -26.71 -10.08
CA PRO A 463 14.71 -27.86 -10.38
C PRO A 463 14.06 -28.86 -11.35
N TRP A 464 13.57 -28.41 -12.51
CA TRP A 464 12.83 -29.23 -13.47
C TRP A 464 13.64 -30.45 -13.96
N ALA A 465 13.13 -31.65 -13.66
CA ALA A 465 13.65 -32.91 -14.12
C ALA A 465 13.00 -33.28 -15.47
N CYS A 466 13.69 -32.95 -16.56
CA CYS A 466 13.33 -33.27 -17.93
C CYS A 466 13.63 -34.74 -18.27
N ASN A 467 12.97 -35.65 -17.56
CA ASN A 467 12.99 -37.09 -17.75
C ASN A 467 11.61 -37.61 -18.21
N CYS A 468 11.37 -38.91 -18.15
CA CYS A 468 10.12 -39.50 -18.63
C CYS A 468 8.85 -38.99 -17.93
N LEU A 469 8.93 -38.47 -16.70
CA LEU A 469 7.77 -37.88 -16.04
C LEU A 469 7.32 -36.63 -16.78
N MET A 470 8.25 -35.76 -17.18
CA MET A 470 7.96 -34.51 -17.91
C MET A 470 7.43 -34.72 -19.34
N LYS A 471 7.32 -35.97 -19.82
CA LYS A 471 6.97 -36.28 -21.22
C LYS A 471 5.62 -35.70 -21.63
N ASP A 472 4.59 -35.90 -20.81
CA ASP A 472 3.24 -35.44 -21.12
C ASP A 472 3.16 -33.90 -21.09
N PHE A 473 3.90 -33.26 -20.18
CA PHE A 473 3.99 -31.79 -20.12
C PHE A 473 4.76 -31.22 -21.31
N ALA A 474 5.85 -31.86 -21.73
CA ALA A 474 6.58 -31.45 -22.93
C ALA A 474 5.71 -31.56 -24.20
N GLN A 475 4.89 -32.62 -24.31
CA GLN A 475 3.92 -32.76 -25.39
C GLN A 475 2.88 -31.63 -25.36
N TRP A 476 2.30 -31.35 -24.19
CA TRP A 476 1.36 -30.24 -24.02
C TRP A 476 2.00 -28.90 -24.37
N LEU A 477 3.22 -28.64 -23.90
CA LEU A 477 3.97 -27.41 -24.15
C LEU A 477 4.22 -27.20 -25.65
N ASN A 478 4.55 -28.26 -26.39
CA ASN A 478 4.73 -28.19 -27.84
C ASN A 478 3.43 -27.91 -28.61
N MET A 479 2.28 -28.23 -28.02
CA MET A 479 0.95 -27.97 -28.59
C MET A 479 0.35 -26.64 -28.12
N SER A 480 0.93 -25.98 -27.12
CA SER A 480 0.41 -24.75 -26.52
C SER A 480 0.48 -23.56 -27.49
N SER A 481 -0.33 -22.53 -27.23
CA SER A 481 -0.28 -21.28 -27.99
C SER A 481 1.14 -20.67 -27.97
N PRO A 482 1.69 -20.22 -29.12
CA PRO A 482 2.99 -19.53 -29.15
C PRO A 482 3.01 -18.21 -28.40
N MET A 483 1.84 -17.58 -28.19
CA MET A 483 1.70 -16.33 -27.44
C MET A 483 1.81 -16.55 -25.92
N LEU A 484 1.72 -17.80 -25.47
CA LEU A 484 1.92 -18.16 -24.07
C LEU A 484 3.40 -18.45 -23.86
N GLU A 485 4.14 -17.42 -23.45
CA GLU A 485 5.56 -17.54 -23.12
C GLU A 485 5.71 -18.38 -21.84
N ILE A 486 6.11 -19.63 -22.03
CA ILE A 486 6.45 -20.56 -20.94
C ILE A 486 7.90 -21.01 -21.16
N GLU A 487 8.75 -20.66 -20.20
CA GLU A 487 10.15 -21.07 -20.19
C GLU A 487 10.40 -22.12 -19.10
N VAL A 488 10.94 -23.27 -19.52
CA VAL A 488 11.33 -24.37 -18.62
C VAL A 488 12.75 -24.76 -18.96
N GLU A 489 13.70 -24.41 -18.09
CA GLU A 489 15.10 -24.82 -18.19
C GLU A 489 15.29 -26.14 -17.41
N CYS A 490 15.85 -27.13 -18.08
CA CYS A 490 16.11 -28.44 -17.51
C CYS A 490 17.27 -28.40 -16.52
N ARG A 491 17.04 -28.88 -15.29
CA ARG A 491 18.06 -29.03 -14.24
C ARG A 491 18.47 -30.49 -14.00
N ALA A 492 17.71 -31.44 -14.55
CA ALA A 492 18.06 -32.87 -14.58
C ALA A 492 17.37 -33.56 -15.76
N PRO A 493 17.80 -34.76 -16.19
CA PRO A 493 19.08 -35.39 -15.84
C PRO A 493 20.26 -34.68 -16.54
N SER A 494 21.51 -35.04 -16.23
CA SER A 494 22.71 -34.38 -16.77
C SER A 494 22.74 -34.28 -18.31
N LYS A 495 22.14 -35.24 -19.02
CA LYS A 495 22.00 -35.23 -20.49
C LYS A 495 21.22 -34.02 -21.03
N ASN A 496 20.26 -33.53 -20.26
CA ASN A 496 19.36 -32.44 -20.66
C ASN A 496 19.63 -31.14 -19.90
N PHE A 497 20.61 -31.13 -18.99
CA PHE A 497 20.92 -29.97 -18.15
C PHE A 497 21.18 -28.69 -18.98
N GLY A 498 20.55 -27.58 -18.59
CA GLY A 498 20.68 -26.26 -19.21
C GLY A 498 19.91 -26.08 -20.53
N LYS A 499 19.29 -27.12 -21.07
CA LYS A 499 18.44 -27.01 -22.27
C LYS A 499 17.06 -26.46 -21.90
N LYS A 500 16.43 -25.71 -22.81
CA LYS A 500 15.00 -25.40 -22.70
C LYS A 500 14.20 -26.66 -23.05
N LEU A 501 13.12 -26.96 -22.32
CA LEU A 501 12.31 -28.16 -22.54
C LEU A 501 11.73 -28.23 -23.96
N ARG A 502 11.36 -27.08 -24.55
CA ARG A 502 10.90 -26.98 -25.95
C ARG A 502 11.93 -27.46 -26.98
N ASP A 503 13.22 -27.41 -26.63
CA ASP A 503 14.33 -27.80 -27.49
C ASP A 503 14.73 -29.28 -27.30
N VAL A 504 14.13 -29.98 -26.33
CA VAL A 504 14.39 -31.40 -26.05
C VAL A 504 13.36 -32.26 -26.76
N SER A 505 13.82 -33.25 -27.55
CA SER A 505 12.93 -34.21 -28.18
C SER A 505 12.16 -35.02 -27.13
N VAL A 506 10.85 -35.20 -27.33
CA VAL A 506 9.96 -35.97 -26.45
C VAL A 506 10.43 -37.41 -26.26
N ASP A 507 11.14 -38.00 -27.23
CA ASP A 507 11.70 -39.35 -27.15
C ASP A 507 13.00 -39.42 -26.32
N GLU A 508 13.67 -38.28 -26.10
CA GLU A 508 14.85 -38.19 -25.23
C GLU A 508 14.50 -38.07 -23.74
N LEU A 509 13.22 -37.87 -23.43
CA LEU A 509 12.69 -37.80 -22.06
C LEU A 509 12.50 -39.23 -21.51
N THR A 510 13.59 -39.81 -21.01
CA THR A 510 13.67 -41.18 -20.48
C THR A 510 13.94 -41.18 -18.98
N CYS A 511 13.52 -42.23 -18.27
CA CYS A 511 13.87 -42.47 -16.86
C CYS A 511 14.92 -43.58 -16.79
N ASP A 512 16.10 -43.32 -17.35
CA ASP A 512 17.17 -44.31 -17.45
C ASP A 512 17.66 -44.81 -16.07
N ASP A 513 17.54 -43.98 -15.04
CA ASP A 513 17.87 -44.30 -13.65
C ASP A 513 16.88 -45.30 -13.00
N CYS A 514 15.72 -45.56 -13.63
CA CYS A 514 14.68 -46.46 -13.12
C CYS A 514 14.61 -47.81 -13.83
N LYS A 515 15.69 -48.29 -14.46
CA LYS A 515 15.71 -49.60 -15.13
C LYS A 515 15.64 -50.75 -14.10
N PRO A 516 14.77 -51.76 -14.29
CA PRO A 516 14.08 -52.10 -15.53
C PRO A 516 12.67 -51.49 -15.71
N GLN A 517 12.07 -50.88 -14.69
CA GLN A 517 10.71 -50.34 -14.81
C GLN A 517 10.45 -49.18 -13.84
N THR A 518 9.81 -48.13 -14.37
CA THR A 518 9.17 -47.09 -13.57
C THR A 518 7.92 -47.62 -12.89
N SER A 519 7.71 -47.26 -11.62
CA SER A 519 6.57 -47.72 -10.84
C SER A 519 5.90 -46.57 -10.09
N ALA A 520 4.57 -46.62 -10.07
CA ALA A 520 3.79 -45.83 -9.12
C ALA A 520 4.15 -46.25 -7.67
N PRO A 521 3.95 -45.37 -6.69
CA PRO A 521 4.31 -45.67 -5.31
C PRO A 521 3.50 -46.86 -4.79
N LYS A 522 4.17 -47.72 -4.02
CA LYS A 522 3.55 -48.81 -3.29
C LYS A 522 4.04 -48.82 -1.86
N ILE A 523 3.12 -48.69 -0.92
CA ILE A 523 3.37 -48.65 0.51
C ILE A 523 3.21 -50.06 1.09
N ASP A 524 4.17 -50.45 1.93
CA ASP A 524 4.03 -51.68 2.72
C ASP A 524 2.90 -51.53 3.76
N GLN A 525 1.83 -52.29 3.55
CA GLN A 525 0.64 -52.30 4.40
C GLN A 525 0.85 -53.05 5.73
N SER A 526 1.98 -53.73 5.94
CA SER A 526 2.30 -54.42 7.20
C SER A 526 2.58 -53.45 8.36
N GLY A 527 2.23 -53.79 9.60
CA GLY A 527 2.58 -52.97 10.78
C GLY A 527 1.81 -51.64 10.90
N GLY A 528 0.48 -51.69 10.93
CA GLY A 528 -0.39 -50.51 11.07
C GLY A 528 -0.71 -50.08 12.51
N GLN A 529 -0.06 -50.68 13.52
CA GLN A 529 -0.20 -50.30 14.92
C GLN A 529 1.18 -50.06 15.54
N VAL A 530 1.34 -48.90 16.17
CA VAL A 530 2.57 -48.50 16.85
C VAL A 530 2.22 -48.14 18.29
N GLN A 531 2.99 -48.66 19.25
CA GLN A 531 2.84 -48.33 20.66
C GLN A 531 3.94 -47.34 21.06
N GLY A 532 3.53 -46.11 21.39
CA GLY A 532 4.38 -45.07 21.95
C GLY A 532 4.40 -45.10 23.48
N THR A 533 5.47 -44.57 24.07
CA THR A 533 5.59 -44.38 25.52
C THR A 533 5.61 -42.89 25.84
N VAL A 534 4.86 -42.46 26.85
CA VAL A 534 4.86 -41.05 27.29
C VAL A 534 6.29 -40.59 27.58
N GLY A 535 6.67 -39.43 27.05
CA GLY A 535 7.99 -38.83 27.28
C GLY A 535 9.10 -39.31 26.35
N LYS A 536 8.83 -40.27 25.44
CA LYS A 536 9.80 -40.77 24.46
C LYS A 536 9.40 -40.39 23.04
N ASP A 537 10.38 -40.33 22.14
CA ASP A 537 10.12 -40.15 20.71
C ASP A 537 9.53 -41.45 20.12
N THR A 538 8.45 -41.31 19.36
CA THR A 538 7.82 -42.43 18.65
C THR A 538 7.97 -42.24 17.15
N MET A 539 8.36 -43.28 16.42
CA MET A 539 8.52 -43.24 14.96
C MET A 539 7.45 -44.07 14.27
N LEU A 540 6.71 -43.44 13.36
CA LEU A 540 5.71 -44.04 12.49
C LEU A 540 6.35 -44.23 11.11
N THR A 541 6.37 -45.47 10.62
CA THR A 541 7.04 -45.81 9.36
C THR A 541 6.05 -45.87 8.20
N CYS A 542 6.51 -45.43 7.04
CA CYS A 542 5.78 -45.55 5.79
C CYS A 542 6.75 -46.01 4.70
N ASN A 543 7.01 -47.32 4.66
CA ASN A 543 7.98 -47.88 3.75
C ASN A 543 7.39 -47.85 2.33
N VAL A 544 7.93 -46.96 1.49
CA VAL A 544 7.49 -46.76 0.11
C VAL A 544 8.48 -47.39 -0.85
N THR A 545 7.96 -48.10 -1.85
CA THR A 545 8.72 -48.53 -3.03
C THR A 545 8.16 -47.83 -4.27
N ALA A 546 8.98 -47.03 -4.94
CA ALA A 546 8.60 -46.26 -6.13
C ALA A 546 9.84 -45.94 -6.96
N CYS A 547 9.70 -45.86 -8.28
CA CYS A 547 10.71 -45.26 -9.15
C CYS A 547 10.06 -44.44 -10.27
N PRO A 548 10.29 -43.12 -10.37
CA PRO A 548 11.12 -42.29 -9.49
C PRO A 548 10.62 -42.22 -8.04
N GLN A 549 11.49 -41.78 -7.13
CA GLN A 549 11.20 -41.70 -5.68
C GLN A 549 9.92 -40.88 -5.44
N ALA A 550 9.08 -41.39 -4.54
CA ALA A 550 7.84 -40.72 -4.17
C ALA A 550 8.07 -39.67 -3.09
N GLU A 551 7.32 -38.58 -3.15
CA GLU A 551 7.17 -37.66 -2.02
C GLU A 551 6.19 -38.26 -1.01
N VAL A 552 6.54 -38.17 0.27
CA VAL A 552 5.77 -38.77 1.38
C VAL A 552 5.19 -37.67 2.24
N PHE A 553 3.88 -37.75 2.45
CA PHE A 553 3.10 -36.83 3.26
C PHE A 553 2.42 -37.57 4.40
N TRP A 554 2.23 -36.87 5.52
CA TRP A 554 1.52 -37.39 6.68
C TRP A 554 0.40 -36.45 7.12
N THR A 555 -0.80 -36.98 7.36
CA THR A 555 -1.82 -36.27 8.13
C THR A 555 -1.82 -36.75 9.58
N ILE A 556 -2.05 -35.81 10.50
CA ILE A 556 -2.06 -36.06 11.94
C ILE A 556 -3.48 -35.93 12.51
N PRO A 557 -3.87 -36.76 13.50
CA PRO A 557 -5.24 -36.78 14.03
C PRO A 557 -5.64 -35.47 14.72
N GLN A 558 -4.68 -34.73 15.25
CA GLN A 558 -4.90 -33.47 15.98
C GLN A 558 -5.22 -32.29 15.05
N SER A 559 -4.93 -32.40 13.76
CA SER A 559 -5.09 -31.32 12.80
C SER A 559 -5.58 -31.89 11.47
N PRO A 560 -6.86 -32.34 11.42
CA PRO A 560 -7.46 -32.83 10.19
C PRO A 560 -7.34 -31.77 9.08
N GLY A 561 -6.84 -32.18 7.91
CA GLY A 561 -6.60 -31.28 6.78
C GLY A 561 -5.19 -30.69 6.70
N VAL A 562 -4.33 -30.91 7.71
CA VAL A 562 -2.90 -30.58 7.63
C VAL A 562 -2.12 -31.76 7.03
N GLU A 563 -1.36 -31.51 5.97
CA GLU A 563 -0.46 -32.47 5.33
C GLU A 563 1.00 -32.06 5.58
N LEU A 564 1.72 -32.90 6.34
CA LEU A 564 3.11 -32.71 6.70
C LEU A 564 4.02 -33.33 5.65
N SER A 565 5.05 -32.60 5.21
CA SER A 565 6.12 -33.08 4.34
C SER A 565 7.48 -32.99 5.05
N LYS A 566 8.55 -33.48 4.41
CA LYS A 566 9.94 -33.30 4.88
C LYS A 566 10.38 -31.83 4.99
N TYR A 567 9.59 -30.90 4.45
CA TYR A 567 9.83 -29.46 4.50
C TYR A 567 8.95 -28.72 5.52
N SER A 568 8.05 -29.42 6.23
CA SER A 568 7.11 -28.85 7.22
C SER A 568 7.76 -28.66 8.60
N TYR A 569 8.84 -27.87 8.68
CA TYR A 569 9.66 -27.70 9.89
C TYR A 569 8.96 -26.99 11.06
N GLN A 570 7.93 -26.19 10.79
CA GLN A 570 7.14 -25.44 11.77
C GLN A 570 6.46 -26.35 12.81
N TYR A 571 6.16 -27.60 12.45
CA TYR A 571 5.59 -28.58 13.38
C TYR A 571 6.71 -29.28 14.17
N ASN A 572 7.33 -28.54 15.10
CA ASN A 572 8.55 -28.96 15.82
C ASN A 572 8.50 -30.36 16.46
N ARG A 573 7.32 -30.86 16.88
CA ARG A 573 7.14 -32.22 17.42
C ARG A 573 6.85 -33.29 16.37
N PHE A 574 6.35 -32.94 15.18
CA PHE A 574 5.93 -33.87 14.14
C PHE A 574 6.84 -33.69 12.93
N ARG A 575 7.90 -34.51 12.83
CA ARG A 575 8.96 -34.34 11.83
C ARG A 575 8.95 -35.49 10.83
N VAL A 576 8.80 -35.18 9.55
CA VAL A 576 8.94 -36.17 8.47
C VAL A 576 10.42 -36.26 8.09
N ASN A 577 10.98 -37.47 8.18
CA ASN A 577 12.38 -37.74 7.89
C ASN A 577 12.69 -37.56 6.39
N TYR A 578 13.81 -36.90 6.09
CA TYR A 578 14.23 -36.58 4.73
C TYR A 578 14.53 -37.82 3.86
N ASP A 579 15.12 -38.85 4.45
CA ASP A 579 15.65 -40.01 3.70
C ASP A 579 14.58 -41.06 3.42
N ASN A 580 13.72 -41.35 4.41
CA ASN A 580 12.80 -42.48 4.36
C ASN A 580 11.32 -42.10 4.53
N GLY A 581 10.99 -40.82 4.72
CA GLY A 581 9.63 -40.35 4.88
C GLY A 581 8.93 -40.80 6.17
N ALA A 582 9.64 -41.39 7.14
CA ALA A 582 9.06 -41.76 8.43
C ALA A 582 8.69 -40.52 9.26
N LEU A 583 7.57 -40.56 9.96
CA LEU A 583 7.13 -39.49 10.85
C LEU A 583 7.63 -39.74 12.28
N THR A 584 8.45 -38.84 12.80
CA THR A 584 8.84 -38.82 14.21
C THR A 584 7.91 -37.91 14.99
N VAL A 585 7.25 -38.47 16.01
CA VAL A 585 6.51 -37.75 17.06
C VAL A 585 7.45 -37.58 18.25
N ALA A 586 8.02 -36.38 18.41
CA ALA A 586 8.95 -36.08 19.48
C ALA A 586 8.21 -35.89 20.81
N ASN A 587 8.78 -36.44 21.89
CA ASN A 587 8.22 -36.37 23.24
C ASN A 587 6.72 -36.72 23.28
N THR A 588 6.40 -37.97 22.92
CA THR A 588 5.02 -38.46 22.75
C THR A 588 4.17 -38.22 24.01
N MET A 589 2.94 -37.75 23.81
CA MET A 589 1.93 -37.50 24.85
C MET A 589 0.72 -38.42 24.66
N ALA A 590 -0.05 -38.65 25.73
CA ALA A 590 -1.27 -39.46 25.65
C ALA A 590 -2.28 -38.91 24.63
N SER A 591 -2.32 -37.58 24.45
CA SER A 591 -3.15 -36.93 23.44
C SER A 591 -2.77 -37.29 22.01
N ASP A 592 -1.51 -37.66 21.73
CA ASP A 592 -1.02 -37.95 20.37
C ASP A 592 -1.55 -39.27 19.81
N ALA A 593 -2.25 -40.07 20.62
CA ALA A 593 -2.88 -41.30 20.18
C ALA A 593 -3.95 -41.02 19.10
N GLY A 594 -4.02 -41.87 18.08
CA GLY A 594 -4.97 -41.70 16.99
C GLY A 594 -4.54 -42.36 15.69
N GLU A 595 -5.22 -42.00 14.61
CA GLU A 595 -4.95 -42.50 13.27
C GLU A 595 -4.17 -41.47 12.47
N TYR A 596 -2.99 -41.87 12.01
CA TYR A 596 -2.12 -41.09 11.14
C TYR A 596 -2.22 -41.66 9.73
N HIS A 597 -2.30 -40.81 8.72
CA HIS A 597 -2.35 -41.29 7.33
C HIS A 597 -1.06 -40.93 6.62
N CYS A 598 -0.34 -41.94 6.16
CA CYS A 598 0.75 -41.74 5.22
C CYS A 598 0.21 -41.80 3.80
N LYS A 599 0.63 -40.85 2.96
CA LYS A 599 0.33 -40.79 1.54
C LYS A 599 1.64 -40.63 0.78
N ALA A 600 1.87 -41.46 -0.22
CA ALA A 600 3.05 -41.40 -1.08
C ALA A 600 2.61 -41.10 -2.51
N LEU A 601 3.24 -40.11 -3.15
CA LEU A 601 2.91 -39.68 -4.50
C LEU A 601 4.14 -39.56 -5.39
N ASN A 602 4.01 -39.96 -6.65
CA ASN A 602 4.93 -39.56 -7.71
C ASN A 602 4.11 -39.24 -8.98
N GLY A 603 4.79 -38.87 -10.07
CA GLY A 603 4.11 -38.52 -11.33
C GLY A 603 3.30 -39.66 -11.98
N LEU A 604 3.38 -40.89 -11.48
CA LEU A 604 2.70 -42.08 -12.01
C LEU A 604 1.49 -42.52 -11.17
N GLY A 605 1.33 -41.99 -9.96
CA GLY A 605 0.21 -42.34 -9.09
C GLY A 605 0.48 -42.08 -7.61
N SER A 606 -0.40 -42.61 -6.78
CA SER A 606 -0.32 -42.48 -5.33
C SER A 606 -0.73 -43.78 -4.63
N ASP A 607 -0.22 -44.00 -3.43
CA ASP A 607 -0.69 -45.03 -2.50
C ASP A 607 -0.77 -44.45 -1.09
N SER A 608 -1.58 -45.05 -0.21
CA SER A 608 -1.76 -44.57 1.16
C SER A 608 -1.92 -45.70 2.17
N LYS A 609 -1.66 -45.38 3.44
CA LYS A 609 -1.77 -46.30 4.57
C LYS A 609 -2.16 -45.55 5.83
N VAL A 610 -2.97 -46.20 6.67
CA VAL A 610 -3.28 -45.73 8.02
C VAL A 610 -2.33 -46.40 9.04
N VAL A 611 -1.76 -45.61 9.93
CA VAL A 611 -0.95 -46.07 11.06
C VAL A 611 -1.59 -45.57 12.35
N LYS A 612 -2.00 -46.51 13.21
CA LYS A 612 -2.63 -46.22 14.49
C LYS A 612 -1.58 -46.16 15.60
N LEU A 613 -1.49 -45.02 16.28
CA LEU A 613 -0.64 -44.82 17.44
C LEU A 613 -1.46 -45.03 18.72
N THR A 614 -1.02 -45.96 19.58
CA THR A 614 -1.47 -46.07 20.98
C THR A 614 -0.37 -45.58 21.91
N VAL A 615 -0.73 -44.91 23.01
CA VAL A 615 0.26 -44.34 23.93
C VAL A 615 0.03 -44.91 25.33
N THR A 616 1.10 -45.40 25.95
CA THR A 616 1.10 -45.99 27.30
C THR A 616 2.05 -45.29 28.25
#